data_AF-A0A2E5FM96-F1
#
_entry.id   AF-A0A2E5FM96-F1
#
_cell.length_a   1.000
_cell.length_b   1.000
_cell.length_c   1.000
_cell.angle_alpha   90.00
_cell.angle_beta   90.00
_cell.angle_gamma   90.00
#
_symmetry.space_group_name_H-M   'P 1'
#
loop_
_entity.id
_entity.type
_entity.pdbx_description
1 polymer ?
#
loop_
_entity_poly.entity_id
_entity_poly.type
_entity_poly.pdbx_seq_one_letter_code
_entity_poly.pdbx_strand_id
1 'polypeptide(L)'
;MTVMKKAFVLLLLGGISCAFAQEGTIPRWEIVELAEDLHRNTGTVDTILEQIQPFDWVSRGAREVYVAQHETLRGDVRNLALSAQEMIRDPEKLSASISTFLWLERVSSMVDSIAAGVRRYQSAALANLLENAGAKVLSSEDLLKQYMRQRAVDQENELAIADDEAQRCRSEILKRSRN
;
A
#
# COMPACT_ATOMS: atom_id res chain seq x y z
N MET A 1 2.80 -58.80 50.21
CA MET A 1 1.42 -58.92 49.68
C MET A 1 0.75 -57.56 49.79
N THR A 2 0.02 -57.17 48.74
CA THR A 2 -1.01 -56.12 48.68
C THR A 2 -0.61 -54.64 48.50
N VAL A 3 -0.29 -54.31 47.24
CA VAL A 3 -0.88 -53.23 46.38
C VAL A 3 -1.61 -52.07 47.08
N MET A 4 -1.18 -50.81 46.83
CA MET A 4 -2.02 -49.81 46.14
C MET A 4 -1.26 -48.56 45.72
N LYS A 5 -1.21 -48.37 44.40
CA LYS A 5 -0.81 -47.19 43.65
C LYS A 5 -1.77 -46.03 43.94
N LYS A 6 -1.24 -44.81 44.14
CA LYS A 6 -1.90 -43.58 43.68
C LYS A 6 -0.84 -42.63 43.12
N ALA A 7 -0.69 -42.69 41.81
CA ALA A 7 -0.02 -41.67 41.01
C ALA A 7 -0.98 -40.48 40.89
N PHE A 8 -0.53 -39.30 41.30
CA PHE A 8 -1.20 -38.04 41.02
C PHE A 8 -0.25 -37.22 40.16
N VAL A 9 -0.26 -37.51 38.86
CA VAL A 9 0.39 -36.70 37.84
C VAL A 9 -0.59 -35.58 37.51
N LEU A 10 -0.32 -34.39 38.04
CA LEU A 10 -1.03 -33.18 37.65
C LEU A 10 -0.50 -32.77 36.27
N LEU A 11 -1.29 -33.06 35.23
CA LEU A 11 -1.09 -32.58 33.88
C LEU A 11 -1.32 -31.05 33.89
N LEU A 12 -0.24 -30.27 33.92
CA LEU A 12 -0.28 -28.85 33.61
C LEU A 12 -0.54 -28.72 32.10
N LEU A 13 -1.81 -28.57 31.76
CA LEU A 13 -2.29 -28.16 30.45
C LEU A 13 -1.58 -26.86 30.05
N GLY A 14 -0.88 -26.93 28.92
CA GLY A 14 -0.23 -25.79 28.29
C GLY A 14 -1.26 -24.72 27.91
N GLY A 15 -1.17 -23.59 28.59
CA GLY A 15 -1.60 -22.32 28.04
C GLY A 15 -0.46 -21.76 27.21
N ILE A 16 -0.37 -22.14 25.93
CA ILE A 16 0.34 -21.32 24.95
C ILE A 16 -0.53 -20.07 24.82
N SER A 17 -0.24 -19.05 25.63
CA SER A 17 -0.69 -17.71 25.33
C SER A 17 -0.03 -17.34 24.01
N CYS A 18 -0.79 -17.43 22.91
CA CYS A 18 -0.51 -16.62 21.74
C CYS A 18 -0.64 -15.18 22.19
N ALA A 19 0.45 -14.61 22.71
CA ALA A 19 0.65 -13.19 22.67
C ALA A 19 0.71 -12.85 21.18
N PHE A 20 -0.43 -12.46 20.62
CA PHE A 20 -0.42 -11.65 19.41
C PHE A 20 0.42 -10.44 19.78
N ALA A 21 1.64 -10.39 19.25
CA ALA A 21 2.40 -9.15 19.24
C ALA A 21 1.51 -8.15 18.49
N GLN A 22 0.83 -7.26 19.21
CA GLN A 22 0.29 -6.06 18.60
C GLN A 22 1.50 -5.26 18.16
N GLU A 23 1.90 -5.48 16.91
CA GLU A 23 2.66 -4.51 16.16
C GLU A 23 1.96 -3.16 16.37
N GLY A 24 2.70 -2.16 16.84
CA GLY A 24 2.12 -0.87 17.19
C GLY A 24 1.34 -0.33 15.99
N THR A 25 0.11 0.12 16.21
CA THR A 25 -0.72 0.71 15.15
C THR A 25 0.01 1.89 14.52
N ILE A 26 0.16 1.87 13.19
CA ILE A 26 0.78 2.98 12.46
C ILE A 26 -0.09 4.23 12.69
N PRO A 27 0.46 5.31 13.27
CA PRO A 27 -0.34 6.47 13.59
C PRO A 27 -0.73 7.25 12.33
N ARG A 28 -1.91 7.86 12.37
CA ARG A 28 -2.48 8.62 11.24
C ARG A 28 -1.53 9.66 10.64
N TRP A 29 -0.75 10.37 11.45
CA TRP A 29 0.16 11.40 10.96
C TRP A 29 1.27 10.81 10.08
N GLU A 30 1.76 9.61 10.39
CA GLU A 30 2.79 8.92 9.61
C GLU A 30 2.26 8.53 8.23
N ILE A 31 0.97 8.17 8.13
CA ILE A 31 0.31 7.87 6.85
C ILE A 31 0.10 9.12 6.01
N VAL A 32 -0.19 10.26 6.65
CA VAL A 32 -0.28 11.54 5.94
C VAL A 32 1.09 11.95 5.41
N GLU A 33 2.14 11.86 6.22
CA GLU A 33 3.52 12.14 5.78
C GLU A 33 3.96 11.23 4.63
N LEU A 34 3.68 9.93 4.73
CA LEU A 34 3.91 8.96 3.65
C LEU A 34 3.23 9.39 2.34
N ALA A 35 1.96 9.80 2.41
CA ALA A 35 1.19 10.21 1.25
C ALA A 35 1.66 11.55 0.67
N GLU A 36 2.05 12.50 1.51
CA GLU A 36 2.65 13.77 1.09
C GLU A 36 3.99 13.56 0.37
N ASP A 37 4.85 12.71 0.91
CA ASP A 37 6.14 12.39 0.29
C ASP A 37 5.97 11.63 -1.01
N LEU A 38 5.03 10.68 -1.06
CA LEU A 38 4.68 10.00 -2.30
C LEU A 38 4.16 10.98 -3.35
N HIS A 39 3.30 11.92 -2.98
CA HIS A 39 2.79 12.96 -3.88
C HIS A 39 3.94 13.84 -4.42
N ARG A 40 4.84 14.29 -3.54
CA ARG A 40 6.01 15.11 -3.88
C ARG A 40 6.99 14.39 -4.80
N ASN A 41 7.32 13.14 -4.47
CA ASN A 41 8.25 12.32 -5.25
C ASN A 41 7.67 12.00 -6.63
N THR A 42 6.36 11.72 -6.70
CA THR A 42 5.65 11.51 -7.97
C THR A 42 5.68 12.76 -8.86
N GLY A 43 5.51 13.96 -8.29
CA GLY A 43 5.65 15.22 -9.04
C GLY A 43 7.06 15.44 -9.60
N THR A 44 8.09 14.94 -8.90
CA THR A 44 9.47 14.95 -9.40
C THR A 44 9.62 14.04 -10.62
N VAL A 45 9.01 12.85 -10.60
CA VAL A 45 9.00 11.93 -11.75
C VAL A 45 8.29 12.57 -12.95
N ASP A 46 7.13 13.22 -12.78
CA ASP A 46 6.41 13.88 -13.90
C ASP A 46 7.29 14.97 -14.54
N THR A 47 7.95 15.79 -13.73
CA THR A 47 8.86 16.86 -14.20
C THR A 47 10.02 16.31 -15.03
N ILE A 48 10.52 15.11 -14.69
CA ILE A 48 11.57 14.45 -15.47
C ILE A 48 11.01 13.87 -16.76
N LEU A 49 9.80 13.29 -16.71
CA LEU A 49 9.12 12.74 -17.89
C LEU A 49 8.81 13.82 -18.94
N GLU A 50 8.58 15.06 -18.55
CA GLU A 50 8.38 16.18 -19.50
C GLU A 50 9.62 16.47 -20.35
N GLN A 51 10.80 16.16 -19.86
CA GLN A 51 12.06 16.36 -20.58
C GLN A 51 12.36 15.22 -21.55
N ILE A 52 11.64 14.10 -21.43
CA ILE A 52 11.84 12.91 -22.24
C ILE A 52 11.06 13.07 -23.56
N GLN A 53 11.75 12.86 -24.69
CA GLN A 53 11.20 13.10 -26.04
C GLN A 53 11.25 11.83 -26.90
N PRO A 54 10.37 10.83 -26.66
CA PRO A 54 10.46 9.53 -27.33
C PRO A 54 10.19 9.58 -28.83
N PHE A 55 9.42 10.57 -29.30
CA PHE A 55 9.15 10.77 -30.72
C PHE A 55 10.45 10.96 -31.52
N ASP A 56 11.38 11.77 -30.99
CA ASP A 56 12.69 11.98 -31.62
C ASP A 56 13.51 10.70 -31.69
N TRP A 57 13.27 9.74 -30.78
CA TRP A 57 14.02 8.48 -30.73
C TRP A 57 13.63 7.57 -31.88
N VAL A 58 12.39 7.63 -32.36
CA VAL A 58 11.91 6.83 -33.50
C VAL A 58 12.72 7.16 -34.75
N SER A 59 13.01 8.44 -34.99
CA SER A 59 13.88 8.88 -36.08
C SER A 59 15.30 8.32 -35.99
N ARG A 60 15.74 7.93 -34.78
CA ARG A 60 17.03 7.31 -34.47
C ARG A 60 16.96 5.78 -34.36
N GLY A 61 15.88 5.15 -34.84
CA GLY A 61 15.70 3.70 -34.87
C GLY A 61 15.16 3.09 -33.57
N ALA A 62 14.57 3.88 -32.67
CA ALA A 62 13.80 3.35 -31.55
C ALA A 62 12.46 2.79 -32.02
N ARG A 63 11.92 1.82 -31.27
CA ARG A 63 10.58 1.28 -31.51
C ARG A 63 9.53 2.31 -31.07
N GLU A 64 8.44 2.43 -31.83
CA GLU A 64 7.31 3.34 -31.52
C GLU A 64 6.68 3.06 -30.15
N VAL A 65 6.84 1.84 -29.61
CA VAL A 65 6.38 1.46 -28.27
C VAL A 65 6.87 2.42 -27.17
N TYR A 66 8.02 3.07 -27.32
CA TYR A 66 8.51 4.03 -26.33
C TYR A 66 7.65 5.29 -26.25
N VAL A 67 6.99 5.70 -27.34
CA VAL A 67 6.05 6.83 -27.34
C VAL A 67 4.82 6.46 -26.51
N ALA A 68 4.20 5.31 -26.80
CA ALA A 68 3.04 4.83 -26.07
C ALA A 68 3.33 4.54 -24.59
N GLN A 69 4.50 3.96 -24.28
CA GLN A 69 4.93 3.72 -22.89
C GLN A 69 5.13 5.03 -22.13
N HIS A 70 5.71 6.05 -22.76
CA HIS A 70 5.90 7.35 -22.11
C HIS A 70 4.57 8.04 -21.81
N GLU A 71 3.63 8.05 -22.77
CA GLU A 71 2.28 8.58 -22.55
C GLU A 71 1.55 7.84 -21.42
N THR A 72 1.64 6.50 -21.43
CA THR A 72 1.04 5.66 -20.38
C THR A 72 1.67 5.97 -19.02
N LEU A 73 2.99 6.07 -18.94
CA LEU A 73 3.70 6.37 -17.69
C LEU A 73 3.32 7.75 -17.16
N ARG A 74 3.18 8.77 -18.02
CA ARG A 74 2.69 10.09 -17.60
C ARG A 74 1.26 10.02 -17.06
N GLY A 75 0.39 9.22 -17.66
CA GLY A 75 -0.95 8.97 -17.14
C GLY A 75 -0.92 8.31 -15.76
N ASP A 76 -0.13 7.25 -15.61
CA ASP A 76 -0.01 6.48 -14.38
C ASP A 76 0.61 7.32 -13.24
N VAL A 77 1.60 8.16 -13.53
CA VAL A 77 2.20 9.12 -12.57
C VAL A 77 1.17 10.15 -12.09
N ARG A 78 0.34 10.69 -12.97
CA ARG A 78 -0.74 11.60 -12.56
C ARG A 78 -1.77 10.90 -11.68
N ASN A 79 -2.15 9.67 -12.04
CA ASN A 79 -3.09 8.90 -11.23
C ASN A 79 -2.53 8.57 -9.85
N LEU A 80 -1.24 8.22 -9.76
CA LEU A 80 -0.54 8.02 -8.49
C LEU A 80 -0.57 9.28 -7.62
N ALA A 81 -0.29 10.45 -8.22
CA ALA A 81 -0.33 11.73 -7.51
C ALA A 81 -1.73 12.05 -6.97
N LEU A 82 -2.78 11.78 -7.76
CA LEU A 82 -4.18 11.97 -7.35
C LEU A 82 -4.60 11.00 -6.25
N SER A 83 -4.20 9.72 -6.33
CA SER A 83 -4.49 8.74 -5.27
C SER A 83 -3.76 9.06 -3.97
N ALA A 84 -2.53 9.57 -4.05
CA ALA A 84 -1.80 10.06 -2.88
C ALA A 84 -2.52 11.26 -2.23
N GLN A 85 -3.06 12.20 -3.03
CA GLN A 85 -3.88 13.29 -2.50
C GLN A 85 -5.18 12.80 -1.82
N GLU A 86 -5.82 11.77 -2.36
CA GLU A 86 -6.98 11.14 -1.71
C GLU A 86 -6.59 10.58 -0.34
N MET A 87 -5.43 9.91 -0.23
CA MET A 87 -4.93 9.42 1.06
C MET A 87 -4.61 10.54 2.06
N ILE A 88 -4.07 11.68 1.61
CA ILE A 88 -3.86 12.84 2.48
C ILE A 88 -5.20 13.32 3.06
N ARG A 89 -6.25 13.37 2.23
CA ARG A 89 -7.58 13.83 2.63
C ARG A 89 -8.27 12.84 3.57
N ASP A 90 -8.18 11.56 3.26
CA ASP A 90 -8.89 10.48 3.96
C ASP A 90 -7.95 9.28 4.20
N PRO A 91 -7.03 9.37 5.17
CA PRO A 91 -5.99 8.36 5.37
C PRO A 91 -6.55 7.01 5.78
N GLU A 92 -7.66 6.96 6.53
CA GLU A 92 -8.28 5.72 7.03
C GLU A 92 -9.02 4.92 5.95
N LYS A 93 -9.22 5.51 4.77
CA LYS A 93 -9.95 4.90 3.67
C LYS A 93 -9.08 3.85 2.98
N LEU A 94 -9.30 2.58 3.34
CA LEU A 94 -8.58 1.43 2.75
C LEU A 94 -8.57 1.43 1.21
N SER A 95 -9.66 1.83 0.56
CA SER A 95 -9.71 1.90 -0.91
C SER A 95 -8.76 2.94 -1.49
N ALA A 96 -8.49 4.04 -0.77
CA ALA A 96 -7.51 5.03 -1.18
C ALA A 96 -6.09 4.44 -1.13
N SER A 97 -5.74 3.77 -0.04
CA SER A 97 -4.44 3.08 0.11
C SER A 97 -4.21 2.00 -0.96
N ILE A 98 -5.23 1.19 -1.25
CA ILE A 98 -5.18 0.18 -2.32
C ILE A 98 -4.97 0.83 -3.68
N SER A 99 -5.73 1.88 -3.99
CA SER A 99 -5.62 2.58 -5.27
C SER A 99 -4.21 3.15 -5.44
N THR A 100 -3.68 3.81 -4.41
CA THR A 100 -2.32 4.34 -4.39
C THR A 100 -1.28 3.25 -4.62
N PHE A 101 -1.40 2.11 -3.94
CA PHE A 101 -0.48 0.99 -4.12
C PHE A 101 -0.49 0.46 -5.56
N LEU A 102 -1.66 0.28 -6.16
CA LEU A 102 -1.78 -0.22 -7.53
C LEU A 102 -1.17 0.74 -8.57
N TRP A 103 -1.33 2.06 -8.37
CA TRP A 103 -0.68 3.04 -9.24
C TRP A 103 0.84 3.09 -9.03
N LEU A 104 1.30 2.95 -7.78
CA LEU A 104 2.72 2.88 -7.45
C LEU A 104 3.39 1.69 -8.15
N GLU A 105 2.79 0.51 -8.11
CA GLU A 105 3.28 -0.69 -8.80
C GLU A 105 3.36 -0.51 -10.32
N ARG A 106 2.36 0.15 -10.90
CA ARG A 106 2.36 0.43 -12.35
C ARG A 106 3.48 1.39 -12.73
N VAL A 107 3.63 2.48 -11.98
CA VAL A 107 4.71 3.45 -12.19
C VAL A 107 6.08 2.77 -12.04
N SER A 108 6.31 2.04 -10.95
CA SER A 108 7.59 1.37 -10.68
C SER A 108 7.97 0.39 -11.79
N SER A 109 7.00 -0.41 -12.27
CA SER A 109 7.25 -1.40 -13.32
C SER A 109 7.66 -0.81 -14.68
N MET A 110 7.29 0.44 -14.97
CA MET A 110 7.50 1.06 -16.29
C MET A 110 8.64 2.07 -16.32
N VAL A 111 9.03 2.63 -15.16
CA VAL A 111 10.17 3.55 -15.01
C VAL A 111 11.45 2.96 -15.62
N ASP A 112 11.78 1.71 -15.32
CA ASP A 112 13.02 1.07 -15.78
C ASP A 112 13.07 0.91 -17.31
N SER A 113 11.93 0.55 -17.92
CA SER A 113 11.82 0.41 -19.38
C SER A 113 12.07 1.74 -20.08
N ILE A 114 11.45 2.83 -19.58
CA ILE A 114 11.65 4.17 -20.12
C ILE A 114 13.07 4.63 -19.87
N ALA A 115 13.62 4.45 -18.67
CA ALA A 115 15.00 4.84 -18.34
C ALA A 115 16.03 4.18 -19.27
N ALA A 116 15.85 2.89 -19.61
CA ALA A 116 16.70 2.21 -20.58
C ALA A 116 16.62 2.87 -21.98
N GLY A 117 15.42 3.27 -22.41
CA GLY A 117 15.22 4.04 -23.64
C GLY A 117 15.91 5.40 -23.60
N VAL A 118 15.72 6.17 -22.51
CA VAL A 118 16.36 7.47 -22.28
C VAL A 118 17.89 7.35 -22.35
N ARG A 119 18.46 6.34 -21.69
CA ARG A 119 19.91 6.10 -21.66
C ARG A 119 20.47 5.85 -23.05
N ARG A 120 19.73 5.12 -23.89
CA ARG A 120 20.17 4.75 -25.24
C ARG A 120 19.99 5.88 -26.25
N TYR A 121 18.88 6.60 -26.19
CA TYR A 121 18.47 7.51 -27.26
C TYR A 121 18.56 8.99 -26.91
N GLN A 122 18.75 9.37 -25.65
CA GLN A 122 18.73 10.77 -25.24
C GLN A 122 19.91 11.15 -24.32
N SER A 123 19.97 10.62 -23.10
CA SER A 123 21.03 10.97 -22.14
C SER A 123 21.09 9.97 -20.99
N ALA A 124 22.30 9.45 -20.71
CA ALA A 124 22.53 8.62 -19.53
C ALA A 124 22.28 9.38 -18.21
N ALA A 125 22.56 10.68 -18.16
CA ALA A 125 22.31 11.49 -16.97
C ALA A 125 20.81 11.65 -16.69
N LEU A 126 19.99 11.83 -17.73
CA LEU A 126 18.53 11.92 -17.58
C LEU A 126 17.92 10.58 -17.17
N ALA A 127 18.45 9.47 -17.70
CA ALA A 127 18.04 8.13 -17.28
C ALA A 127 18.30 7.89 -15.78
N ASN A 128 19.51 8.22 -15.31
CA ASN A 128 19.86 8.08 -13.89
C ASN A 128 18.99 8.99 -13.01
N LEU A 129 18.64 10.19 -13.49
CA LEU A 129 17.73 11.08 -12.77
C LEU A 129 16.33 10.46 -12.63
N LEU A 130 15.81 9.85 -13.70
CA LEU A 130 14.52 9.16 -13.69
C LEU A 130 14.55 7.93 -12.76
N GLU A 131 15.58 7.09 -12.83
CA GLU A 131 15.75 5.92 -11.95
C GLU A 131 15.81 6.33 -10.48
N ASN A 132 16.60 7.36 -10.15
CA ASN A 132 16.70 7.89 -8.78
C ASN A 132 15.37 8.45 -8.27
N ALA A 133 14.60 9.13 -9.13
CA ALA A 133 13.28 9.62 -8.77
C ALA A 133 12.27 8.47 -8.58
N GLY A 134 12.31 7.45 -9.44
CA GLY A 134 11.50 6.24 -9.31
C GLY A 134 11.79 5.46 -8.03
N ALA A 135 13.06 5.33 -7.64
CA ALA A 135 13.45 4.67 -6.40
C ALA A 135 12.88 5.36 -5.15
N LYS A 136 12.75 6.69 -5.16
CA LYS A 136 12.11 7.46 -4.08
C LYS A 136 10.60 7.28 -4.02
N VAL A 137 9.95 6.98 -5.14
CA VAL A 137 8.53 6.60 -5.16
C VAL A 137 8.38 5.19 -4.57
N LEU A 138 9.26 4.26 -4.96
CA LEU A 138 9.22 2.87 -4.52
C LEU A 138 9.52 2.71 -3.02
N SER A 139 10.28 3.60 -2.40
CA SER A 139 10.59 3.52 -0.95
C SER A 139 9.35 3.57 -0.05
N SER A 140 8.21 4.03 -0.56
CA SER A 140 6.92 4.06 0.16
C SER A 140 6.19 2.72 0.18
N GLU A 141 6.62 1.74 -0.61
CA GLU A 141 5.88 0.51 -0.88
C GLU A 141 5.64 -0.35 0.36
N ASP A 142 6.70 -0.61 1.14
CA ASP A 142 6.63 -1.52 2.28
C ASP A 142 5.75 -0.98 3.41
N LEU A 143 5.85 0.33 3.70
CA LEU A 143 5.02 0.97 4.70
C LEU A 143 3.55 1.00 4.25
N LEU A 144 3.30 1.26 2.97
CA LEU A 144 1.94 1.23 2.41
C LEU A 144 1.32 -0.17 2.50
N LYS A 145 2.10 -1.23 2.22
CA LYS A 145 1.64 -2.63 2.38
C LYS A 145 1.30 -2.96 3.82
N GLN A 146 2.14 -2.54 4.77
CA GLN A 146 1.89 -2.74 6.20
C GLN A 146 0.61 -2.02 6.63
N TYR A 147 0.46 -0.76 6.24
CA TYR A 147 -0.72 0.03 6.55
C TYR A 147 -2.02 -0.57 6.00
N MET A 148 -2.02 -1.00 4.73
CA MET A 148 -3.20 -1.64 4.14
C MET A 148 -3.62 -2.90 4.90
N ARG A 149 -2.66 -3.72 5.35
CA ARG A 149 -2.96 -4.92 6.15
C ARG A 149 -3.54 -4.55 7.50
N GLN A 150 -2.90 -3.60 8.20
CA GLN A 150 -3.38 -3.11 9.49
C GLN A 150 -4.82 -2.59 9.38
N ARG A 151 -5.08 -1.72 8.39
CA ARG A 151 -6.41 -1.14 8.19
C ARG A 151 -7.46 -2.16 7.78
N ALA A 152 -7.09 -3.21 7.03
CA ALA A 152 -7.99 -4.32 6.74
C ALA A 152 -8.39 -5.07 8.02
N VAL A 153 -7.43 -5.39 8.89
CA VAL A 153 -7.69 -6.04 10.18
C VAL A 153 -8.55 -5.15 11.08
N ASP A 154 -8.26 -3.85 11.15
CA ASP A 154 -9.06 -2.91 11.95
C ASP A 154 -10.49 -2.82 11.43
N GLN A 155 -10.68 -2.78 10.11
CA GLN A 155 -12.00 -2.78 9.48
C GLN A 155 -12.80 -4.06 9.79
N GLU A 156 -12.15 -5.23 9.76
CA GLU A 156 -12.78 -6.50 10.12
C GLU A 156 -13.23 -6.52 11.58
N ASN A 157 -12.37 -6.03 12.49
CA ASN A 157 -12.69 -5.92 13.92
C ASN A 157 -13.85 -4.95 14.19
N GLU A 158 -13.85 -3.78 13.55
CA GLU A 158 -14.93 -2.79 13.67
C GLU A 158 -16.27 -3.37 13.21
N LEU A 159 -16.29 -4.12 12.10
CA LEU A 159 -17.50 -4.79 11.61
C LEU A 159 -17.98 -5.89 12.55
N ALA A 160 -17.08 -6.67 13.14
CA ALA A 160 -17.44 -7.70 14.12
C ALA A 160 -18.07 -7.10 15.38
N ILE A 161 -17.52 -5.99 15.90
CA ILE A 161 -18.07 -5.26 17.04
C ILE A 161 -19.45 -4.70 16.69
N ALA A 162 -19.60 -4.10 15.50
CA ALA A 162 -20.87 -3.54 15.05
C ALA A 162 -21.96 -4.62 14.95
N ASP A 163 -21.63 -5.82 14.47
CA ASP A 163 -22.57 -6.94 14.42
C ASP A 163 -22.97 -7.42 15.83
N ASP A 164 -22.01 -7.61 16.75
CA ASP A 164 -22.31 -8.01 18.13
C ASP A 164 -23.26 -7.03 18.82
N GLU A 165 -22.96 -5.73 18.73
CA GLU A 165 -23.83 -4.70 19.31
C GLU A 165 -25.21 -4.65 18.66
N ALA A 166 -25.31 -4.86 17.34
CA ALA A 166 -26.59 -4.97 16.67
C ALA A 166 -27.41 -6.17 17.17
N GLN A 167 -26.78 -7.33 17.38
CA GLN A 167 -27.45 -8.50 17.96
C GLN A 167 -27.90 -8.26 19.40
N ARG A 168 -27.05 -7.62 20.21
CA ARG A 168 -27.40 -7.24 21.59
C ARG A 168 -28.62 -6.33 21.62
N CYS A 169 -28.64 -5.28 20.81
CA CYS A 169 -29.78 -4.36 20.69
C CYS A 169 -31.06 -5.09 20.27
N ARG A 170 -30.98 -5.99 19.30
CA ARG A 170 -32.12 -6.82 18.88
C ARG A 170 -32.67 -7.66 20.03
N SER A 171 -31.78 -8.28 20.81
CA SER A 171 -32.18 -9.10 21.97
C SER A 171 -32.89 -8.28 23.04
N GLU A 172 -32.45 -7.04 23.29
CA GLU A 172 -33.04 -6.14 24.28
C GLU A 172 -34.43 -5.65 23.85
N ILE A 173 -34.59 -5.30 22.57
CA ILE A 173 -35.89 -4.89 22.01
C ILE A 173 -36.91 -6.03 22.16
N LEU A 174 -36.52 -7.27 21.82
CA LEU A 174 -37.40 -8.44 21.96
C LEU A 174 -37.77 -8.75 23.41
N LYS A 175 -36.87 -8.49 24.37
CA LYS A 175 -37.16 -8.62 25.80
C LYS A 175 -38.14 -7.55 26.27
N ARG A 176 -37.95 -6.29 25.84
CA ARG A 176 -38.83 -5.18 26.20
C ARG A 176 -40.23 -5.32 25.62
N SER A 177 -40.38 -5.83 24.39
CA SER A 177 -41.70 -5.98 23.76
C SER A 177 -42.55 -7.12 24.33
N ARG A 178 -41.95 -8.01 25.14
CA ARG A 178 -42.63 -9.15 25.77
C ARG A 178 -43.15 -8.81 27.18
N ASN A 179 -42.63 -7.76 27.79
CA ASN A 179 -43.04 -7.25 29.10
C ASN A 179 -44.01 -6.08 28.95
#